data_AF-A0A1G3RDM8-F1
#
_entry.id   AF-A0A1G3RDM8-F1
#
_cell.length_a   1.000
_cell.length_b   1.000
_cell.length_c   1.000
_cell.angle_alpha   90.00
_cell.angle_beta   90.00
_cell.angle_gamma   90.00
#
_symmetry.space_group_name_H-M   'P 1'
#
loop_
_entity.id
_entity.type
_entity.pdbx_description
1 polymer ?
#
loop_
_entity_poly.entity_id
_entity_poly.type
_entity_poly.pdbx_seq_one_letter_code
_entity_poly.pdbx_strand_id
1 'polypeptide(L)'
;YESDADILYYGGSAGGGKSDLLLGLALNEHAHSIIFRRQTTQLVGIQIRLLEEILRSRKGWNGQSDVLSLPDRRIEFGSCNNAGDELKYQGRPHDLCGFDEISHFLESQFRFLIGWLRTTIVGQRCRIVCAGNPPTTTEGRWVVKYWGPWLDDKHPRPARSGELRWFTTVDGRDEEVPDGKPITINGRIVVPMSRTFIPSSVQDNPFLLKTGYESTLQALPEPLRSQMLLGDFRAGVEDSAWQLIPTDWIDAAMERWTEDGGKGPMDSAGVDVARGGRDKTTVSTRFGAWYDRIKGLPGAQTPNGAAAAGFVVSCIRDKAVIHIDALGVGGETIGHLETNGMQVDAVVGYDTDSCLGQYDK
;
A
#
# COMPACT_ATOMS: atom_id res chain seq x y z
N TYR A 1 14.89 -15.42 -10.47
CA TYR A 1 14.27 -16.38 -11.40
C TYR A 1 13.66 -17.56 -10.64
N GLU A 2 14.49 -18.32 -9.91
CA GLU A 2 14.16 -19.59 -9.23
C GLU A 2 13.37 -19.47 -7.92
N SER A 3 12.96 -18.27 -7.49
CA SER A 3 12.24 -18.12 -6.21
C SER A 3 10.93 -18.91 -6.18
N ASP A 4 10.71 -19.61 -5.07
CA ASP A 4 9.50 -20.39 -4.78
C ASP A 4 8.31 -19.53 -4.32
N ALA A 5 8.50 -18.22 -4.11
CA ALA A 5 7.41 -17.35 -3.66
C ALA A 5 6.28 -17.24 -4.69
N ASP A 6 5.03 -17.26 -4.22
CA ASP A 6 3.85 -16.95 -5.03
C ASP A 6 3.86 -15.48 -5.44
N ILE A 7 4.31 -14.61 -4.53
CA ILE A 7 4.48 -13.17 -4.73
C ILE A 7 5.93 -12.76 -4.43
N LEU A 8 6.69 -12.49 -5.48
CA LEU A 8 8.07 -12.03 -5.37
C LEU A 8 8.13 -10.52 -5.59
N TYR A 9 8.80 -9.79 -4.69
CA TYR A 9 9.29 -8.44 -5.00
C TYR A 9 10.81 -8.46 -5.16
N TYR A 10 11.27 -8.26 -6.40
CA TYR A 10 12.68 -8.02 -6.71
C TYR A 10 12.89 -6.53 -6.93
N GLY A 11 13.45 -5.83 -5.94
CA GLY A 11 13.44 -4.37 -5.90
C GLY A 11 14.62 -3.78 -5.16
N GLY A 12 14.87 -2.47 -5.31
CA GLY A 12 16.03 -1.82 -4.69
C GLY A 12 16.60 -0.74 -5.61
N SER A 13 17.91 -0.75 -5.82
CA SER A 13 18.56 0.28 -6.63
C SER A 13 18.13 0.23 -8.10
N ALA A 14 18.24 1.37 -8.78
CA ALA A 14 18.13 1.46 -10.22
C ALA A 14 19.17 0.56 -10.91
N GLY A 15 18.86 0.07 -12.11
CA GLY A 15 19.79 -0.70 -12.93
C GLY A 15 20.00 -2.18 -12.55
N GLY A 16 19.39 -2.71 -11.48
CA GLY A 16 19.57 -4.11 -11.06
C GLY A 16 18.96 -5.22 -11.94
N GLY A 17 18.61 -4.94 -13.21
CA GLY A 17 18.08 -5.95 -14.15
C GLY A 17 16.63 -6.40 -13.86
N LYS A 18 15.85 -5.60 -13.15
CA LYS A 18 14.52 -5.98 -12.65
C LYS A 18 13.47 -6.21 -13.75
N SER A 19 13.41 -5.32 -14.74
CA SER A 19 12.46 -5.48 -15.85
C SER A 19 12.80 -6.68 -16.74
N ASP A 20 14.10 -7.01 -16.86
CA ASP A 20 14.56 -8.20 -17.58
C ASP A 20 14.15 -9.50 -16.88
N LEU A 21 14.02 -9.53 -15.55
CA LEU A 21 13.48 -10.68 -14.83
C LEU A 21 12.03 -10.96 -15.24
N LEU A 22 11.20 -9.92 -15.36
CA LEU A 22 9.80 -10.05 -15.79
C LEU A 22 9.70 -10.61 -17.21
N LEU A 23 10.47 -10.04 -18.14
CA LEU A 23 10.53 -10.49 -19.52
C LEU A 23 11.07 -11.93 -19.62
N GLY A 24 12.12 -12.24 -18.86
CA GLY A 24 12.72 -13.56 -18.81
C GLY A 24 11.75 -14.62 -18.32
N LEU A 25 10.96 -14.35 -17.27
CA LEU A 25 9.93 -15.27 -16.80
C LEU A 25 8.83 -15.49 -17.84
N ALA A 26 8.33 -14.41 -18.45
CA ALA A 26 7.32 -14.48 -19.51
C ALA A 26 7.83 -15.26 -20.75
N LEU A 27 9.13 -15.18 -21.01
CA LEU A 27 9.81 -15.86 -22.13
C LEU A 27 10.35 -17.24 -21.79
N ASN A 28 10.20 -17.79 -20.59
CA ASN A 28 10.79 -19.11 -20.31
C ASN A 28 9.93 -20.01 -19.44
N GLU A 29 9.09 -19.47 -18.56
CA GLU A 29 8.39 -20.28 -17.53
C GLU A 29 6.86 -20.23 -17.63
N HIS A 30 6.33 -19.38 -18.49
CA HIS A 30 4.94 -18.96 -18.45
C HIS A 30 4.29 -18.98 -19.83
N ALA A 31 3.07 -19.53 -19.90
CA ALA A 31 2.33 -19.63 -21.15
C ALA A 31 1.54 -18.35 -21.41
N HIS A 32 0.86 -17.82 -20.40
CA HIS A 32 0.02 -16.62 -20.52
C HIS A 32 0.48 -15.58 -19.50
N SER A 33 1.21 -14.58 -19.98
CA SER A 33 1.79 -13.53 -19.13
C SER A 33 1.13 -12.18 -19.39
N ILE A 34 1.02 -11.36 -18.35
CA ILE A 34 0.78 -9.93 -18.45
C ILE A 34 1.85 -9.17 -17.67
N ILE A 35 2.38 -8.10 -18.26
CA ILE A 35 3.32 -7.21 -17.60
C ILE A 35 2.72 -5.81 -17.55
N PHE A 36 2.53 -5.30 -16.34
CA PHE A 36 1.91 -4.01 -16.08
C PHE A 36 2.95 -2.91 -15.83
N ARG A 37 2.64 -1.72 -16.36
CA ARG A 37 3.21 -0.43 -15.93
C ARG A 37 2.08 0.48 -15.46
N ARG A 38 2.36 1.44 -14.58
CA ARG A 38 1.35 2.44 -14.24
C ARG A 38 0.98 3.25 -15.48
N GLN A 39 1.94 3.90 -16.12
CA GLN A 39 1.67 4.77 -17.27
C GLN A 39 1.86 4.05 -18.60
N THR A 40 0.89 4.19 -19.52
CA THR A 40 0.95 3.61 -20.88
C THR A 40 2.21 3.98 -21.64
N THR A 41 2.64 5.24 -21.57
CA THR A 41 3.85 5.72 -22.27
C THR A 41 5.13 5.04 -21.79
N GLN A 42 5.15 4.52 -20.56
CA GLN A 42 6.30 3.78 -20.01
C GLN A 42 6.38 2.34 -20.55
N LEU A 43 5.31 1.81 -21.15
CA LEU A 43 5.34 0.47 -21.76
C LEU A 43 6.27 0.40 -22.97
N VAL A 44 6.45 1.51 -23.69
CA VAL A 44 7.27 1.56 -24.91
C VAL A 44 8.70 1.07 -24.63
N GLY A 45 9.29 1.44 -23.49
CA GLY A 45 10.65 1.03 -23.14
C GLY A 45 10.79 -0.49 -22.96
N ILE A 46 9.87 -1.11 -22.21
CA ILE A 46 9.92 -2.57 -21.97
C ILE A 46 9.53 -3.37 -23.22
N GLN A 47 8.65 -2.83 -24.07
CA GLN A 47 8.30 -3.43 -25.36
C GLN A 47 9.49 -3.41 -26.33
N ILE A 48 10.21 -2.29 -26.44
CA ILE A 48 11.45 -2.19 -27.25
C ILE A 48 12.48 -3.19 -26.75
N ARG A 49 12.71 -3.24 -25.43
CA ARG A 49 13.63 -4.19 -24.81
C ARG A 49 13.31 -5.64 -25.22
N LEU A 50 12.03 -6.03 -25.17
CA LEU A 50 11.60 -7.37 -25.58
C LEU A 50 11.77 -7.60 -27.09
N LEU A 51 11.18 -6.75 -27.92
CA LEU A 51 11.00 -7.00 -29.34
C LEU A 51 12.28 -6.75 -30.15
N GLU A 52 13.04 -5.72 -29.80
CA GLU A 52 14.17 -5.25 -30.62
C GLU A 52 15.51 -5.74 -30.08
N GLU A 53 15.65 -5.89 -28.77
CA GLU A 53 16.94 -6.24 -28.16
C GLU A 53 17.05 -7.73 -27.85
N ILE A 54 16.03 -8.29 -27.19
CA ILE A 54 15.99 -9.70 -26.77
C ILE A 54 15.60 -10.60 -27.93
N LEU A 55 14.39 -10.44 -28.49
CA LEU A 55 13.87 -11.30 -29.55
C LEU A 55 14.41 -10.91 -30.94
N ARG A 56 14.78 -9.63 -31.11
CA ARG A 56 15.20 -9.05 -32.40
C ARG A 56 14.21 -9.37 -33.52
N SER A 57 12.93 -9.40 -33.19
CA SER A 57 11.84 -9.77 -34.07
C SER A 57 10.51 -9.23 -33.56
N ARG A 58 9.66 -8.79 -34.50
CA ARG A 58 8.27 -8.37 -34.23
C ARG A 58 7.25 -9.41 -34.70
N LYS A 59 7.68 -10.62 -35.05
CA LYS A 59 6.77 -11.67 -35.50
C LYS A 59 5.78 -12.02 -34.38
N GLY A 60 4.48 -11.90 -34.67
CA GLY A 60 3.42 -12.17 -33.71
C GLY A 60 3.06 -10.98 -32.79
N TRP A 61 3.70 -9.82 -32.97
CA TRP A 61 3.36 -8.59 -32.24
C TRP A 61 2.10 -7.93 -32.82
N ASN A 62 1.16 -7.58 -31.94
CA ASN A 62 0.02 -6.73 -32.22
C ASN A 62 0.10 -5.48 -31.33
N GLY A 63 0.50 -4.35 -31.93
CA GLY A 63 0.66 -3.08 -31.23
C GLY A 63 -0.64 -2.34 -30.90
N GLN A 64 -1.79 -2.75 -31.44
CA GLN A 64 -3.07 -2.16 -31.04
C GLN A 64 -3.57 -2.74 -29.72
N SER A 65 -3.33 -4.03 -29.50
CA SER A 65 -3.69 -4.73 -28.27
C SER A 65 -2.54 -4.88 -27.29
N ASP A 66 -1.34 -4.39 -27.64
CA ASP A 66 -0.10 -4.56 -26.86
C ASP A 66 0.20 -6.02 -26.50
N VAL A 67 0.06 -6.92 -27.48
CA VAL A 67 0.20 -8.38 -27.28
C VAL A 67 1.23 -8.96 -28.22
N LEU A 68 2.16 -9.75 -27.69
CA LEU A 68 3.01 -10.66 -28.44
C LEU A 68 2.44 -12.09 -28.36
N SER A 69 2.18 -12.69 -29.52
CA SER A 69 1.79 -14.11 -29.63
C SER A 69 2.92 -14.93 -30.24
N LEU A 70 3.40 -15.92 -29.49
CA LEU A 70 4.39 -16.90 -29.91
C LEU A 70 3.71 -18.29 -29.99
N PRO A 71 4.34 -19.33 -30.57
CA PRO A 71 3.68 -20.62 -30.80
C PRO A 71 3.09 -21.29 -29.55
N ASP A 72 3.73 -21.12 -28.39
CA ASP A 72 3.39 -21.78 -27.13
C ASP A 72 3.01 -20.79 -26.01
N ARG A 73 3.03 -19.48 -26.28
CA ARG A 73 2.81 -18.47 -25.25
C ARG A 73 2.31 -17.13 -25.78
N ARG A 74 1.74 -16.35 -24.87
CA ARG A 74 1.23 -15.01 -25.09
C ARG A 74 1.70 -14.07 -24.00
N ILE A 75 2.24 -12.92 -24.39
CA ILE A 75 2.71 -11.87 -23.49
C ILE A 75 1.91 -10.60 -23.79
N GLU A 76 1.10 -10.16 -22.83
CA GLU A 76 0.31 -8.93 -22.87
C GLU A 76 1.03 -7.84 -22.08
N PHE A 77 1.00 -6.61 -22.58
CA PHE A 77 1.46 -5.43 -21.85
C PHE A 77 0.25 -4.59 -21.47
N GLY A 78 0.12 -4.31 -20.17
CA GLY A 78 -1.01 -3.57 -19.61
C GLY A 78 -0.57 -2.27 -18.96
N SER A 79 -1.42 -1.26 -19.02
CA SER A 79 -1.29 -0.06 -18.19
C SER A 79 -2.55 0.29 -17.43
N CYS A 80 -2.37 0.93 -16.28
CA CYS A 80 -3.43 1.50 -15.47
C CYS A 80 -2.99 2.91 -15.13
N ASN A 81 -3.42 3.95 -15.85
CA ASN A 81 -2.94 5.32 -15.64
C ASN A 81 -3.72 6.02 -14.52
N ASN A 82 -5.01 5.70 -14.41
CA ASN A 82 -5.94 6.25 -13.42
C ASN A 82 -6.57 5.13 -12.60
N ALA A 83 -7.10 5.44 -11.41
CA ALA A 83 -7.93 4.48 -10.68
C ALA A 83 -9.15 4.09 -11.54
N GLY A 84 -9.52 2.81 -11.53
CA GLY A 84 -10.57 2.24 -12.38
C GLY A 84 -10.07 1.67 -13.71
N ASP A 85 -8.86 2.02 -14.18
CA ASP A 85 -8.31 1.41 -15.40
C ASP A 85 -8.08 -0.11 -15.25
N GLU A 86 -7.82 -0.57 -14.02
CA GLU A 86 -7.66 -1.97 -13.66
C GLU A 86 -8.89 -2.83 -14.04
N LEU A 87 -10.08 -2.23 -14.10
CA LEU A 87 -11.33 -2.92 -14.48
C LEU A 87 -11.27 -3.48 -15.91
N LYS A 88 -10.46 -2.91 -16.80
CA LYS A 88 -10.29 -3.40 -18.19
C LYS A 88 -9.74 -4.83 -18.23
N TYR A 89 -9.00 -5.23 -17.20
CA TYR A 89 -8.36 -6.54 -17.09
C TYR A 89 -9.20 -7.55 -16.30
N GLN A 90 -10.39 -7.14 -15.83
CA GLN A 90 -11.33 -8.01 -15.14
C GLN A 90 -11.60 -9.29 -15.96
N GLY A 91 -11.44 -10.44 -15.31
CA GLY A 91 -11.72 -11.75 -15.89
C GLY A 91 -10.65 -12.29 -16.84
N ARG A 92 -9.59 -11.53 -17.17
CA ARG A 92 -8.51 -11.98 -18.06
C ARG A 92 -7.54 -12.88 -17.29
N PRO A 93 -7.41 -14.18 -17.64
CA PRO A 93 -6.52 -15.09 -16.93
C PRO A 93 -5.08 -14.99 -17.44
N HIS A 94 -4.14 -14.90 -16.50
CA HIS A 94 -2.71 -15.01 -16.75
C HIS A 94 -2.09 -15.91 -15.67
N ASP A 95 -1.08 -16.70 -16.06
CA ASP A 95 -0.26 -17.49 -15.14
C ASP A 95 0.96 -16.70 -14.62
N LEU A 96 1.31 -15.59 -15.27
CA LEU A 96 2.23 -14.59 -14.73
C LEU A 96 1.57 -13.21 -14.73
N CYS A 97 1.52 -12.59 -13.56
CA CYS A 97 1.25 -11.16 -13.42
C CYS A 97 2.54 -10.45 -13.00
N GLY A 98 3.20 -9.80 -13.96
CA GLY A 98 4.37 -8.96 -13.75
C GLY A 98 3.98 -7.51 -13.49
N PHE A 99 4.60 -6.86 -12.52
CA PHE A 99 4.46 -5.42 -12.28
C PHE A 99 5.83 -4.76 -12.35
N ASP A 100 6.03 -3.86 -13.31
CA ASP A 100 7.25 -3.07 -13.44
C ASP A 100 7.03 -1.69 -12.78
N GLU A 101 7.97 -1.27 -11.95
CA GLU A 101 7.83 -0.15 -11.00
C GLU A 101 6.55 -0.23 -10.13
N ILE A 102 6.43 -1.30 -9.34
CA ILE A 102 5.27 -1.54 -8.46
C ILE A 102 4.97 -0.37 -7.51
N SER A 103 5.99 0.38 -7.09
CA SER A 103 5.87 1.55 -6.23
C SER A 103 5.09 2.71 -6.87
N HIS A 104 4.85 2.69 -8.19
CA HIS A 104 4.00 3.67 -8.87
C HIS A 104 2.50 3.29 -8.88
N PHE A 105 2.17 2.06 -8.51
CA PHE A 105 0.78 1.58 -8.46
C PHE A 105 0.09 1.97 -7.17
N LEU A 106 -1.22 2.19 -7.26
CA LEU A 106 -2.07 2.22 -6.07
C LEU A 106 -2.25 0.80 -5.54
N GLU A 107 -2.31 0.65 -4.22
CA GLU A 107 -2.54 -0.66 -3.58
C GLU A 107 -3.82 -1.34 -4.10
N SER A 108 -4.89 -0.54 -4.29
CA SER A 108 -6.18 -1.03 -4.80
C SER A 108 -6.06 -1.65 -6.19
N GLN A 109 -5.24 -1.08 -7.07
CA GLN A 109 -5.03 -1.58 -8.43
C GLN A 109 -4.26 -2.88 -8.40
N PHE A 110 -3.16 -2.92 -7.65
CA PHE A 110 -2.38 -4.13 -7.48
C PHE A 110 -3.25 -5.27 -6.95
N ARG A 111 -3.99 -5.05 -5.85
CA ARG A 111 -4.88 -6.06 -5.25
C ARG A 111 -5.99 -6.52 -6.20
N PHE A 112 -6.57 -5.61 -6.99
CA PHE A 112 -7.59 -5.96 -7.97
C PHE A 112 -7.02 -6.84 -9.09
N LEU A 113 -5.88 -6.46 -9.66
CA LEU A 113 -5.27 -7.13 -10.81
C LEU A 113 -4.80 -8.55 -10.47
N ILE A 114 -4.17 -8.74 -9.30
CA ILE A 114 -3.70 -10.07 -8.90
C ILE A 114 -4.85 -11.06 -8.62
N GLY A 115 -6.07 -10.58 -8.38
CA GLY A 115 -7.25 -11.41 -8.19
C GLY A 115 -7.64 -12.25 -9.42
N TRP A 116 -7.06 -11.95 -10.58
CA TRP A 116 -7.30 -12.68 -11.83
C TRP A 116 -6.20 -13.67 -12.19
N LEU A 117 -5.16 -13.82 -11.35
CA LEU A 117 -4.07 -14.79 -11.53
C LEU A 117 -4.63 -16.21 -11.48
N ARG A 118 -4.58 -16.93 -12.60
CA ARG A 118 -5.03 -18.32 -12.72
C ARG A 118 -4.61 -18.94 -14.05
N THR A 119 -4.58 -20.26 -14.07
CA THR A 119 -4.39 -21.05 -15.29
C THR A 119 -5.26 -22.28 -15.30
N THR A 120 -5.55 -22.78 -16.50
CA THR A 120 -6.18 -24.09 -16.73
C THR A 120 -5.19 -25.14 -17.21
N ILE A 121 -3.92 -24.77 -17.45
CA ILE A 121 -2.87 -25.69 -17.90
C ILE A 121 -2.39 -26.47 -16.68
N VAL A 122 -2.59 -27.79 -16.71
CA VAL A 122 -2.19 -28.68 -15.61
C VAL A 122 -0.69 -28.61 -15.39
N GLY A 123 -0.28 -28.33 -14.15
CA GLY A 123 1.12 -28.23 -13.76
C GLY A 123 1.77 -26.86 -14.01
N GLN A 124 1.10 -25.92 -14.70
CA GLN A 124 1.61 -24.56 -14.85
C GLN A 124 1.53 -23.81 -13.53
N ARG A 125 2.66 -23.29 -13.07
CA ARG A 125 2.73 -22.46 -11.87
C ARG A 125 2.17 -21.07 -12.17
N CYS A 126 1.39 -20.54 -11.23
CA CYS A 126 0.94 -19.15 -11.23
C CYS A 126 1.87 -18.30 -10.35
N ARG A 127 2.28 -17.13 -10.82
CA ARG A 127 3.18 -16.23 -10.08
C ARG A 127 2.80 -14.76 -10.22
N ILE A 128 2.98 -14.01 -9.15
CA ILE A 128 3.02 -12.54 -9.16
C ILE A 128 4.47 -12.13 -8.94
N VAL A 129 5.00 -11.32 -9.86
CA VAL A 129 6.37 -10.81 -9.74
C VAL A 129 6.35 -9.30 -9.88
N CYS A 130 6.77 -8.63 -8.81
CA CYS A 130 6.91 -7.19 -8.73
C CYS A 130 8.37 -6.82 -8.89
N ALA A 131 8.60 -5.81 -9.71
CA ALA A 131 9.88 -5.12 -9.91
C ALA A 131 9.67 -3.66 -9.57
N GLY A 132 10.66 -3.00 -8.97
CA GLY A 132 10.61 -1.57 -8.74
C GLY A 132 11.63 -1.06 -7.75
N ASN A 133 11.77 0.25 -7.68
CA ASN A 133 12.64 0.92 -6.71
C ASN A 133 11.83 1.38 -5.48
N PRO A 134 12.49 1.84 -4.39
CA PRO A 134 11.83 2.54 -3.30
C PRO A 134 10.80 3.57 -3.76
N PRO A 135 9.65 3.69 -3.06
CA PRO A 135 8.62 4.66 -3.43
C PRO A 135 9.12 6.08 -3.23
N THR A 136 8.87 6.94 -4.21
CA THR A 136 9.19 8.38 -4.14
C THR A 136 7.97 9.23 -3.79
N THR A 137 6.77 8.63 -3.77
CA THR A 137 5.50 9.31 -3.46
C THR A 137 4.74 8.60 -2.34
N THR A 138 3.83 9.33 -1.69
CA THR A 138 3.01 8.80 -0.59
C THR A 138 2.13 7.64 -1.05
N GLU A 139 1.59 7.71 -2.27
CA GLU A 139 0.75 6.66 -2.85
C GLU A 139 1.50 5.34 -3.04
N GLY A 140 2.83 5.36 -3.19
CA GLY A 140 3.66 4.16 -3.32
C GLY A 140 4.04 3.50 -1.99
N ARG A 141 3.85 4.19 -0.85
CA ARG A 141 4.31 3.73 0.46
C ARG A 141 3.68 2.43 0.93
N TRP A 142 2.52 2.04 0.38
CA TRP A 142 1.88 0.77 0.73
C TRP A 142 2.79 -0.45 0.47
N VAL A 143 3.74 -0.34 -0.48
CA VAL A 143 4.72 -1.41 -0.78
C VAL A 143 5.55 -1.76 0.46
N VAL A 144 5.99 -0.76 1.23
CA VAL A 144 6.77 -0.99 2.46
C VAL A 144 5.94 -1.79 3.46
N LYS A 145 4.64 -1.46 3.62
CA LYS A 145 3.72 -2.20 4.49
C LYS A 145 3.44 -3.61 3.98
N TYR A 146 3.22 -3.78 2.67
CA TYR A 146 2.87 -5.08 2.08
C TYR A 146 4.02 -6.09 2.16
N TRP A 147 5.26 -5.61 2.09
CA TRP A 147 6.49 -6.37 2.33
C TRP A 147 7.16 -6.00 3.67
N GLY A 148 6.35 -5.65 4.67
CA GLY A 148 6.80 -5.20 6.00
C GLY A 148 7.92 -6.02 6.62
N PRO A 149 7.85 -7.37 6.65
CA PRO A 149 8.93 -8.17 7.26
C PRO A 149 10.32 -7.90 6.68
N TRP A 150 10.43 -7.50 5.42
CA TRP A 150 11.72 -7.27 4.77
C TRP A 150 12.09 -5.79 4.65
N LEU A 151 11.11 -4.89 4.61
CA LEU A 151 11.31 -3.48 4.28
C LEU A 151 11.09 -2.52 5.46
N ASP A 152 10.38 -2.94 6.51
CA ASP A 152 10.15 -2.15 7.71
C ASP A 152 11.08 -2.62 8.84
N ASP A 153 12.03 -1.77 9.25
CA ASP A 153 12.96 -2.12 10.33
C ASP A 153 12.30 -2.19 11.70
N LYS A 154 11.16 -1.51 11.84
CA LYS A 154 10.35 -1.54 13.06
C LYS A 154 9.43 -2.76 13.06
N HIS A 155 9.47 -3.59 12.02
CA HIS A 155 8.70 -4.83 11.98
C HIS A 155 9.12 -5.72 13.15
N PRO A 156 8.16 -6.23 13.96
CA PRO A 156 8.48 -6.99 15.17
C PRO A 156 9.20 -8.32 14.89
N ARG A 157 9.09 -8.83 13.65
CA ARG A 157 9.73 -10.08 13.20
C ARG A 157 10.35 -9.89 11.81
N PRO A 158 11.52 -9.23 11.69
CA PRO A 158 12.12 -8.99 10.39
C PRO A 158 12.50 -10.32 9.72
N ALA A 159 12.50 -10.33 8.39
CA ALA A 159 12.81 -11.46 7.53
C ALA A 159 14.08 -11.18 6.72
N ARG A 160 14.86 -12.22 6.44
CA ARG A 160 16.05 -12.10 5.59
C ARG A 160 15.64 -11.97 4.13
N SER A 161 16.53 -11.40 3.32
CA SER A 161 16.41 -11.43 1.86
C SER A 161 16.13 -12.86 1.37
N GLY A 162 15.10 -13.02 0.53
CA GLY A 162 14.70 -14.31 -0.04
C GLY A 162 13.97 -15.27 0.91
N GLU A 163 13.85 -14.93 2.20
CA GLU A 163 13.10 -15.74 3.15
C GLU A 163 11.61 -15.72 2.81
N LEU A 164 10.97 -16.89 2.74
CA LEU A 164 9.53 -17.00 2.50
C LEU A 164 8.73 -16.75 3.77
N ARG A 165 7.71 -15.91 3.68
CA ARG A 165 6.66 -15.76 4.71
C ARG A 165 5.29 -15.94 4.09
N TRP A 166 4.32 -16.46 4.84
CA TRP A 166 2.99 -16.77 4.33
C TRP A 166 1.96 -15.79 4.84
N PHE A 167 1.06 -15.39 3.96
CA PHE A 167 0.04 -14.40 4.25
C PHE A 167 -1.33 -14.85 3.77
N THR A 168 -2.33 -14.46 4.53
CA THR A 168 -3.74 -14.57 4.17
C THR A 168 -4.41 -13.22 4.40
N THR A 169 -5.66 -13.07 3.98
CA THR A 169 -6.46 -11.88 4.26
C THR A 169 -7.58 -12.22 5.24
N VAL A 170 -7.60 -11.54 6.39
CA VAL A 170 -8.67 -11.61 7.40
C VAL A 170 -9.31 -10.23 7.51
N ASP A 171 -10.62 -10.16 7.29
CA ASP A 171 -11.40 -8.91 7.37
C ASP A 171 -10.79 -7.73 6.58
N GLY A 172 -10.23 -8.04 5.41
CA GLY A 172 -9.60 -7.06 4.51
C GLY A 172 -8.18 -6.62 4.89
N ARG A 173 -7.56 -7.27 5.88
CA ARG A 173 -6.18 -7.01 6.31
C ARG A 173 -5.31 -8.23 6.05
N ASP A 174 -4.09 -7.99 5.61
CA ASP A 174 -3.12 -9.06 5.44
C ASP A 174 -2.58 -9.47 6.82
N GLU A 175 -2.65 -10.77 7.09
CA GLU A 175 -2.17 -11.39 8.33
C GLU A 175 -1.10 -12.43 7.98
N GLU A 176 0.04 -12.36 8.68
CA GLU A 176 1.13 -13.33 8.54
C GLU A 176 0.77 -14.62 9.28
N VAL A 177 0.90 -15.76 8.61
CA VAL A 177 0.62 -17.09 9.15
C VAL A 177 1.86 -17.99 9.10
N PRO A 178 1.93 -19.06 9.91
CA PRO A 178 3.17 -19.83 10.08
C PRO A 178 3.64 -20.55 8.81
N ASP A 179 2.72 -21.01 7.97
CA ASP A 179 3.02 -21.76 6.75
C ASP A 179 1.90 -21.66 5.69
N GLY A 180 2.10 -22.30 4.54
CA GLY A 180 1.15 -22.33 3.43
C GLY A 180 0.05 -23.38 3.54
N LYS A 181 -0.13 -24.01 4.71
CA LYS A 181 -1.20 -25.01 4.85
C LYS A 181 -2.57 -24.33 4.81
N PRO A 182 -3.59 -25.00 4.24
CA PRO A 182 -4.95 -24.47 4.27
C PRO A 182 -5.43 -24.21 5.70
N ILE A 183 -6.05 -23.06 5.92
CA ILE A 183 -6.62 -22.64 7.20
C ILE A 183 -8.08 -22.26 7.04
N THR A 184 -8.87 -22.36 8.11
CA THR A 184 -10.28 -21.95 8.10
C THR A 184 -10.44 -20.53 8.63
N ILE A 185 -10.96 -19.63 7.81
CA ILE A 185 -11.31 -18.25 8.17
C ILE A 185 -12.78 -18.06 7.86
N ASN A 186 -13.58 -17.65 8.86
CA ASN A 186 -15.02 -17.41 8.69
C ASN A 186 -15.78 -18.58 8.02
N GLY A 187 -15.42 -19.82 8.37
CA GLY A 187 -16.03 -21.05 7.82
C GLY A 187 -15.61 -21.42 6.40
N ARG A 188 -14.64 -20.71 5.80
CA ARG A 188 -14.09 -20.99 4.47
C ARG A 188 -12.64 -21.44 4.56
N ILE A 189 -12.28 -22.41 3.73
CA ILE A 189 -10.87 -22.83 3.57
C ILE A 189 -10.17 -21.79 2.71
N VAL A 190 -9.08 -21.23 3.24
CA VAL A 190 -8.19 -20.30 2.56
C VAL A 190 -6.80 -20.90 2.52
N VAL A 191 -6.15 -20.81 1.37
CA VAL A 191 -4.75 -21.21 1.19
C VAL A 191 -3.90 -19.95 1.25
N PRO A 192 -3.01 -19.81 2.26
CA PRO A 192 -2.10 -18.67 2.34
C PRO A 192 -1.14 -18.61 1.15
N MET A 193 -0.79 -17.41 0.71
CA MET A 193 0.21 -17.20 -0.34
C MET A 193 1.55 -16.82 0.28
N SER A 194 2.62 -17.39 -0.26
CA SER A 194 3.98 -17.02 0.11
C SER A 194 4.39 -15.69 -0.52
N ARG A 195 5.12 -14.88 0.25
CA ARG A 195 5.74 -13.62 -0.17
C ARG A 195 7.23 -13.66 0.13
N THR A 196 8.00 -12.95 -0.68
CA THR A 196 9.40 -12.61 -0.36
C THR A 196 9.82 -11.29 -0.99
N PHE A 197 10.85 -10.68 -0.42
CA PHE A 197 11.61 -9.59 -1.03
C PHE A 197 13.06 -10.02 -1.28
N ILE A 198 13.60 -9.63 -2.43
CA ILE A 198 15.02 -9.79 -2.77
C ILE A 198 15.54 -8.41 -3.22
N PRO A 199 16.55 -7.85 -2.54
CA PRO A 199 17.13 -6.58 -2.93
C PRO A 199 17.87 -6.72 -4.27
N SER A 200 17.73 -5.71 -5.13
CA SER A 200 18.52 -5.56 -6.35
C SER A 200 19.52 -4.43 -6.18
N SER A 201 20.75 -4.64 -6.66
CA SER A 201 21.80 -3.63 -6.75
C SER A 201 22.23 -3.41 -8.21
N VAL A 202 22.68 -2.19 -8.54
CA VAL A 202 23.35 -1.90 -9.82
C VAL A 202 24.62 -2.74 -9.95
N GLN A 203 25.23 -3.08 -8.83
CA GLN A 203 26.41 -3.94 -8.77
C GLN A 203 26.09 -5.39 -9.18
N ASP A 204 24.83 -5.81 -9.06
CA ASP A 204 24.36 -7.12 -9.52
C ASP A 204 24.20 -7.17 -11.05
N ASN A 205 24.40 -6.05 -11.76
CA ASN A 205 24.29 -5.96 -13.20
C ASN A 205 25.65 -5.73 -13.88
N PRO A 206 26.33 -6.81 -14.35
CA PRO A 206 27.61 -6.72 -15.03
C PRO A 206 27.61 -5.82 -16.28
N PHE A 207 26.45 -5.62 -16.91
CA PHE A 207 26.30 -4.79 -18.10
C PHE A 207 26.32 -3.30 -17.80
N LEU A 208 25.83 -2.87 -16.62
CA LEU A 208 25.81 -1.47 -16.21
C LEU A 208 27.00 -1.08 -15.33
N LEU A 209 27.59 -2.03 -14.61
CA LEU A 209 28.80 -1.79 -13.81
C LEU A 209 29.93 -1.17 -14.65
N LYS A 210 30.04 -1.55 -15.92
CA LYS A 210 31.12 -1.14 -16.83
C LYS A 210 30.86 0.19 -17.55
N THR A 211 29.67 0.79 -17.42
CA THR A 211 29.29 1.98 -18.19
C THR A 211 29.48 3.28 -17.43
N GLY A 212 29.78 3.23 -16.13
CA GLY A 212 29.84 4.40 -15.26
C GLY A 212 28.47 4.90 -14.78
N TYR A 213 27.40 4.12 -14.98
CA TYR A 213 26.04 4.48 -14.57
C TYR A 213 25.91 4.73 -13.05
N GLU A 214 26.71 4.04 -12.23
CA GLU A 214 26.76 4.27 -10.79
C GLU A 214 27.13 5.71 -10.44
N SER A 215 28.07 6.33 -11.16
CA SER A 215 28.45 7.74 -10.95
C SER A 215 27.29 8.70 -11.24
N THR A 216 26.41 8.36 -12.18
CA THR A 216 25.18 9.13 -12.44
C THR A 216 24.24 9.04 -11.25
N LEU A 217 24.05 7.85 -10.67
CA LEU A 217 23.21 7.68 -9.47
C LEU A 217 23.78 8.41 -8.25
N GLN A 218 25.12 8.40 -8.09
CA GLN A 218 25.80 9.12 -7.01
C GLN A 218 25.61 10.65 -7.06
N ALA A 219 25.34 11.21 -8.25
CA ALA A 219 25.15 12.65 -8.46
C ALA A 219 23.71 13.13 -8.22
N LEU A 220 22.77 12.23 -7.94
CA LEU A 220 21.39 12.59 -7.62
C LEU A 220 21.31 13.36 -6.27
N PRO A 221 20.35 14.27 -6.10
CA PRO A 221 20.08 14.88 -4.80
C PRO A 221 19.47 13.85 -3.83
N GLU A 222 19.62 14.09 -2.52
CA GLU A 222 18.80 13.37 -1.53
C GLU A 222 17.35 13.89 -1.57
N PRO A 223 16.35 13.03 -1.32
CA PRO A 223 16.45 11.61 -0.93
C PRO A 223 16.62 10.63 -2.12
N LEU A 224 16.50 11.13 -3.35
CA LEU A 224 16.47 10.30 -4.56
C LEU A 224 17.74 9.48 -4.76
N ARG A 225 18.90 9.99 -4.36
CA ARG A 225 20.17 9.26 -4.37
C ARG A 225 20.12 8.01 -3.50
N SER A 226 19.72 8.14 -2.23
CA SER A 226 19.61 6.98 -1.33
C SER A 226 18.64 5.94 -1.87
N GLN A 227 17.51 6.38 -2.41
CA GLN A 227 16.51 5.50 -3.01
C GLN A 227 17.04 4.76 -4.25
N MET A 228 17.62 5.49 -5.21
CA MET A 228 17.99 4.94 -6.52
C MET A 228 19.36 4.25 -6.52
N LEU A 229 20.30 4.66 -5.67
CA LEU A 229 21.63 4.05 -5.58
C LEU A 229 21.67 2.92 -4.55
N LEU A 230 21.18 3.17 -3.33
CA LEU A 230 21.28 2.24 -2.22
C LEU A 230 20.06 1.32 -2.12
N GLY A 231 18.98 1.61 -2.85
CA GLY A 231 17.72 0.90 -2.68
C GLY A 231 17.10 1.15 -1.31
N ASP A 232 17.34 2.32 -0.71
CA ASP A 232 16.83 2.64 0.62
C ASP A 232 15.33 2.94 0.58
N PHE A 233 14.53 2.01 1.12
CA PHE A 233 13.07 2.14 1.24
C PHE A 233 12.61 3.10 2.34
N ARG A 234 13.55 3.65 3.12
CA ARG A 234 13.30 4.57 4.24
C ARG A 234 13.58 6.02 3.88
N ALA A 235 14.41 6.25 2.86
CA ALA A 235 14.78 7.58 2.42
C ALA A 235 13.51 8.39 2.08
N GLY A 236 13.46 9.63 2.57
CA GLY A 236 12.25 10.47 2.62
C GLY A 236 11.42 10.47 1.34
N VAL A 237 10.11 10.49 1.50
CA VAL A 237 9.15 10.57 0.40
C VAL A 237 8.82 12.04 0.18
N GLU A 238 8.81 12.50 -1.07
CA GLU A 238 8.34 13.86 -1.35
C GLU A 238 6.84 13.95 -1.08
N ASP A 239 6.45 14.95 -0.30
CA ASP A 239 5.04 15.23 -0.03
C ASP A 239 4.32 15.61 -1.34
N SER A 240 3.07 15.18 -1.46
CA SER A 240 2.24 15.58 -2.61
C SER A 240 2.08 17.11 -2.62
N ALA A 241 2.07 17.72 -3.81
CA ALA A 241 1.85 19.16 -3.96
C ALA A 241 0.48 19.62 -3.38
N TRP A 242 -0.46 18.70 -3.19
CA TRP A 242 -1.78 18.95 -2.60
C TRP A 242 -1.88 18.57 -1.11
N GLN A 243 -0.77 18.12 -0.50
CA GLN A 243 -0.75 17.73 0.90
C GLN A 243 -0.75 18.97 1.81
N LEU A 244 -1.70 19.03 2.74
CA LEU A 244 -1.84 20.18 3.65
C LEU A 244 -0.90 20.09 4.86
N ILE A 245 -0.72 18.89 5.43
CA ILE A 245 0.12 18.66 6.60
C ILE A 245 1.41 17.98 6.14
N PRO A 246 2.58 18.65 6.22
CA PRO A 246 3.85 18.07 5.81
C PRO A 246 4.19 16.78 6.58
N THR A 247 4.77 15.79 5.90
CA THR A 247 5.19 14.53 6.55
C THR A 247 6.18 14.81 7.68
N ASP A 248 7.14 15.72 7.48
CA ASP A 248 8.15 16.08 8.48
C ASP A 248 7.54 16.62 9.78
N TRP A 249 6.37 17.28 9.71
CA TRP A 249 5.68 17.77 10.91
C TRP A 249 5.07 16.63 11.72
N ILE A 250 4.55 15.61 11.03
CA ILE A 250 4.04 14.39 11.65
C ILE A 250 5.19 13.60 12.27
N ASP A 251 6.29 13.42 11.54
CA ASP A 251 7.46 12.68 12.03
C ASP A 251 8.05 13.35 13.28
N ALA A 252 8.24 14.68 13.25
CA ALA A 252 8.69 15.43 14.41
C ALA A 252 7.69 15.36 15.59
N ALA A 253 6.38 15.33 15.32
CA ALA A 253 5.36 15.15 16.36
C ALA A 253 5.44 13.75 16.98
N MET A 254 5.61 12.71 16.16
CA MET A 254 5.75 11.32 16.60
C MET A 254 7.06 11.09 17.37
N GLU A 255 8.14 11.77 17.01
CA GLU A 255 9.42 11.71 17.74
C GLU A 255 9.29 12.35 19.14
N ARG A 256 8.51 13.42 19.28
CA ARG A 256 8.21 14.05 20.58
C ARG A 256 7.20 13.25 21.40
N TRP A 257 6.40 12.41 20.77
CA TRP A 257 5.30 11.71 21.44
C TRP A 257 5.81 10.55 22.29
N THR A 258 5.33 10.46 23.52
CA THR A 258 5.57 9.32 24.42
C THR A 258 4.26 8.74 24.93
N GLU A 259 4.25 7.45 25.27
CA GLU A 259 3.05 6.75 25.76
C GLU A 259 2.54 7.29 27.10
N ASP A 260 3.41 7.87 27.91
CA ASP A 260 3.12 8.50 29.21
C ASP A 260 2.98 10.03 29.13
N GLY A 261 2.97 10.61 27.93
CA GLY A 261 3.01 12.06 27.72
C GLY A 261 1.73 12.83 28.09
N GLY A 262 0.60 12.12 28.27
CA GLY A 262 -0.70 12.69 28.66
C GLY A 262 -0.75 13.12 30.12
N LYS A 263 0.00 14.18 30.47
CA LYS A 263 -0.01 14.75 31.82
C LYS A 263 -1.12 15.78 31.96
N GLY A 264 -1.93 15.65 33.01
CA GLY A 264 -3.02 16.59 33.31
C GLY A 264 -4.40 16.03 32.95
N PRO A 265 -5.47 16.84 33.11
CA PRO A 265 -6.82 16.43 32.77
C PRO A 265 -7.00 16.32 31.26
N MET A 266 -7.87 15.41 30.83
CA MET A 266 -8.38 15.41 29.46
C MET A 266 -9.18 16.69 29.22
N ASP A 267 -8.80 17.50 28.22
CA ASP A 267 -9.48 18.76 27.94
C ASP A 267 -10.45 18.69 26.76
N SER A 268 -10.18 17.81 25.79
CA SER A 268 -10.95 17.72 24.56
C SER A 268 -10.94 16.32 23.98
N ALA A 269 -11.98 15.96 23.24
CA ALA A 269 -12.01 14.80 22.38
C ALA A 269 -12.62 15.14 21.02
N GLY A 270 -11.98 14.69 19.94
CA GLY A 270 -12.56 14.70 18.59
C GLY A 270 -13.23 13.36 18.30
N VAL A 271 -14.44 13.39 17.73
CA VAL A 271 -15.25 12.21 17.41
C VAL A 271 -15.72 12.25 15.97
N ASP A 272 -15.40 11.19 15.23
CA ASP A 272 -15.92 10.92 13.89
C ASP A 272 -16.81 9.66 13.96
N VAL A 273 -18.09 9.84 13.64
CA VAL A 273 -19.11 8.80 13.79
C VAL A 273 -19.27 8.04 12.49
N ALA A 274 -18.90 6.76 12.50
CA ALA A 274 -19.44 5.79 11.55
C ALA A 274 -20.71 5.15 12.11
N ARG A 275 -21.61 4.70 11.22
CA ARG A 275 -22.80 3.94 11.56
C ARG A 275 -22.98 2.78 10.59
N GLY A 276 -22.83 1.55 11.07
CA GLY A 276 -22.80 0.38 10.20
C GLY A 276 -21.62 0.39 9.21
N GLY A 277 -21.62 -0.53 8.25
CA GLY A 277 -20.60 -0.58 7.21
C GLY A 277 -19.20 -1.01 7.71
N ARG A 278 -18.18 -0.70 6.90
CA ARG A 278 -16.78 -1.09 7.15
C ARG A 278 -15.98 -0.04 7.92
N ASP A 279 -16.50 1.18 8.01
CA ASP A 279 -15.84 2.30 8.67
C ASP A 279 -15.95 2.17 10.20
N LYS A 280 -15.18 2.98 10.92
CA LYS A 280 -15.13 2.93 12.38
C LYS A 280 -15.60 4.24 12.97
N THR A 281 -16.39 4.17 14.05
CA THR A 281 -16.54 5.31 14.95
C THR A 281 -15.21 5.50 15.67
N THR A 282 -14.62 6.70 15.61
CA THR A 282 -13.31 6.98 16.19
C THR A 282 -13.36 8.11 17.20
N VAL A 283 -12.52 8.00 18.23
CA VAL A 283 -12.36 8.99 19.30
C VAL A 283 -10.87 9.28 19.49
N SER A 284 -10.49 10.54 19.35
CA SER A 284 -9.15 11.06 19.63
C SER A 284 -9.21 11.96 20.85
N THR A 285 -8.58 11.55 21.97
CA THR A 285 -8.60 12.32 23.23
C THR A 285 -7.33 13.14 23.42
N ARG A 286 -7.47 14.38 23.90
CA ARG A 286 -6.39 15.35 24.03
C ARG A 286 -6.17 15.78 25.49
N PHE A 287 -4.88 15.96 25.82
CA PHE A 287 -4.36 16.39 27.11
C PHE A 287 -3.31 17.50 26.86
N GLY A 288 -3.77 18.75 26.80
CA GLY A 288 -3.01 19.91 26.37
C GLY A 288 -2.51 19.76 24.93
N ALA A 289 -1.19 19.68 24.77
CA ALA A 289 -0.53 19.47 23.48
C ALA A 289 -0.31 17.97 23.14
N TRP A 290 -0.72 17.05 24.00
CA TRP A 290 -0.56 15.61 23.81
C TRP A 290 -1.87 14.95 23.39
N TYR A 291 -1.79 14.03 22.42
CA TYR A 291 -2.94 13.29 21.89
C TYR A 291 -2.76 11.80 22.19
N ASP A 292 -3.78 11.15 22.76
CA ASP A 292 -3.77 9.71 23.03
C ASP A 292 -3.90 8.90 21.74
N ARG A 293 -3.65 7.59 21.83
CA ARG A 293 -3.93 6.65 20.75
C ARG A 293 -5.41 6.75 20.36
N ILE A 294 -5.67 6.91 19.06
CA ILE A 294 -7.02 6.97 18.51
C ILE A 294 -7.73 5.65 18.80
N LYS A 295 -8.86 5.73 19.52
CA LYS A 295 -9.71 4.59 19.83
C LYS A 295 -10.74 4.46 18.73
N GLY A 296 -11.02 3.24 18.26
CA GLY A 296 -11.98 3.04 17.18
C GLY A 296 -12.77 1.75 17.31
N LEU A 297 -14.09 1.85 17.14
CA LEU A 297 -15.02 0.72 17.16
C LEU A 297 -15.61 0.50 15.76
N PRO A 298 -15.65 -0.74 15.22
CA PRO A 298 -16.27 -1.00 13.92
C PRO A 298 -17.72 -0.53 13.85
N GLY A 299 -18.13 0.03 12.71
CA GLY A 299 -19.49 0.53 12.50
C GLY A 299 -20.59 -0.53 12.72
N ALA A 300 -20.28 -1.80 12.50
CA ALA A 300 -21.16 -2.92 12.83
C ALA A 300 -21.46 -3.05 14.34
N GLN A 301 -20.56 -2.56 15.20
CA GLN A 301 -20.71 -2.52 16.65
C GLN A 301 -21.28 -1.16 17.14
N THR A 302 -21.33 -0.16 16.28
CA THR A 302 -22.02 1.13 16.49
C THR A 302 -23.19 1.32 15.51
N PRO A 303 -24.20 0.43 15.50
CA PRO A 303 -25.26 0.44 14.48
C PRO A 303 -26.23 1.64 14.59
N ASN A 304 -26.23 2.36 15.71
CA ASN A 304 -27.11 3.50 15.99
C ASN A 304 -26.43 4.53 16.91
N GLY A 305 -27.07 5.68 17.10
CA GLY A 305 -26.49 6.79 17.86
C GLY A 305 -26.29 6.47 19.34
N ALA A 306 -27.17 5.66 19.93
CA ALA A 306 -27.03 5.22 21.33
C ALA A 306 -25.77 4.36 21.55
N ALA A 307 -25.51 3.40 20.66
CA ALA A 307 -24.32 2.55 20.72
C ALA A 307 -23.04 3.35 20.51
N ALA A 308 -23.03 4.27 19.52
CA ALA A 308 -21.91 5.18 19.30
C ALA A 308 -21.67 6.08 20.53
N ALA A 309 -22.72 6.67 21.10
CA ALA A 309 -22.62 7.50 22.30
C ALA A 309 -22.05 6.73 23.49
N GLY A 310 -22.47 5.48 23.70
CA GLY A 310 -21.92 4.61 24.75
C GLY A 310 -20.41 4.38 24.59
N PHE A 311 -19.94 4.12 23.36
CA PHE A 311 -18.51 4.02 23.07
C PHE A 311 -17.77 5.33 23.34
N VAL A 312 -18.31 6.46 22.89
CA VAL A 312 -17.72 7.78 23.16
C VAL A 312 -17.62 8.04 24.67
N VAL A 313 -18.71 7.88 25.43
CA VAL A 313 -18.73 8.05 26.89
C VAL A 313 -17.68 7.19 27.58
N SER A 314 -17.47 5.95 27.11
CA SER A 314 -16.44 5.06 27.68
C SER A 314 -15.01 5.61 27.57
N CYS A 315 -14.77 6.46 26.57
CA CYS A 315 -13.47 7.07 26.29
C CYS A 315 -13.23 8.38 27.06
N ILE A 316 -14.28 9.15 27.37
CA ILE A 316 -14.15 10.50 27.93
C ILE A 316 -13.83 10.48 29.42
N ARG A 317 -12.93 11.37 29.85
CA ARG A 317 -12.59 11.65 31.26
C ARG A 317 -12.64 13.16 31.51
N ASP A 318 -12.55 13.55 32.78
CA ASP A 318 -12.37 14.95 33.23
C ASP A 318 -13.37 15.98 32.70
N LYS A 319 -14.55 15.50 32.28
CA LYS A 319 -15.60 16.31 31.62
C LYS A 319 -15.10 17.03 30.35
N ALA A 320 -14.13 16.45 29.64
CA ALA A 320 -13.62 16.99 28.39
C ALA A 320 -14.74 17.29 27.37
N VAL A 321 -14.58 18.36 26.61
CA VAL A 321 -15.54 18.75 25.56
C VAL A 321 -15.41 17.80 24.37
N ILE A 322 -16.55 17.27 23.91
CA ILE A 322 -16.63 16.34 22.79
C ILE A 322 -16.96 17.12 21.51
N HIS A 323 -15.97 17.31 20.65
CA HIS A 323 -16.14 17.87 19.31
C HIS A 323 -16.51 16.75 18.36
N ILE A 324 -17.75 16.74 17.89
CA ILE A 324 -18.32 15.62 17.13
C ILE A 324 -18.84 16.12 15.79
N ASP A 325 -18.50 15.42 14.70
CA ASP A 325 -19.06 15.72 13.38
C ASP A 325 -20.59 15.57 13.44
N ALA A 326 -21.30 16.68 13.25
CA ALA A 326 -22.75 16.73 13.32
C ALA A 326 -23.42 16.33 12.00
N LEU A 327 -22.66 16.21 10.91
CA LEU A 327 -23.21 15.84 9.61
C LEU A 327 -23.52 14.34 9.51
N GLY A 328 -24.61 14.05 8.81
CA GLY A 328 -25.03 12.67 8.54
C GLY A 328 -25.39 11.90 9.82
N VAL A 329 -24.58 10.91 10.16
CA VAL A 329 -24.90 9.92 11.21
C VAL A 329 -24.55 10.39 12.63
N GLY A 330 -23.84 11.52 12.77
CA GLY A 330 -23.46 12.09 14.06
C GLY A 330 -24.61 12.71 14.84
N GLY A 331 -25.63 13.25 14.18
CA GLY A 331 -26.75 13.96 14.83
C GLY A 331 -27.51 13.15 15.88
N GLU A 332 -27.78 11.86 15.63
CA GLU A 332 -28.43 10.99 16.61
C GLU A 332 -27.53 10.75 17.84
N THR A 333 -26.22 10.63 17.61
CA THR A 333 -25.22 10.42 18.66
C THR A 333 -25.13 11.63 19.59
N ILE A 334 -25.18 12.85 19.04
CA ILE A 334 -25.20 14.11 19.79
C ILE A 334 -26.34 14.12 20.82
N GLY A 335 -27.58 13.87 20.38
CA GLY A 335 -28.74 13.89 21.28
C GLY A 335 -28.64 12.88 22.42
N HIS A 336 -28.05 11.70 22.18
CA HIS A 336 -27.77 10.73 23.24
C HIS A 336 -26.67 11.19 24.19
N LEU A 337 -25.60 11.83 23.70
CA LEU A 337 -24.53 12.37 24.55
C LEU A 337 -25.04 13.49 25.45
N GLU A 338 -25.84 14.42 24.91
CA GLU A 338 -26.47 15.51 25.67
C GLU A 338 -27.42 14.96 26.74
N THR A 339 -28.22 13.94 26.40
CA THR A 339 -29.12 13.28 27.36
C THR A 339 -28.35 12.61 28.51
N ASN A 340 -27.11 12.16 28.26
CA ASN A 340 -26.22 11.62 29.28
C ASN A 340 -25.45 12.71 30.07
N GLY A 341 -25.74 14.01 29.82
CA GLY A 341 -25.10 15.13 30.51
C GLY A 341 -23.66 15.38 30.09
N MET A 342 -23.26 14.92 28.90
CA MET A 342 -21.93 15.17 28.35
C MET A 342 -21.83 16.58 27.77
N GLN A 343 -20.63 17.16 27.77
CA GLN A 343 -20.35 18.42 27.10
C GLN A 343 -20.03 18.15 25.63
N VAL A 344 -20.88 18.63 24.72
CA VAL A 344 -20.79 18.35 23.28
C VAL A 344 -20.69 19.67 22.52
N ASP A 345 -19.78 19.71 21.55
CA ASP A 345 -19.66 20.75 20.54
C ASP A 345 -19.84 20.13 19.16
N ALA A 346 -20.84 20.62 18.43
CA ALA A 346 -21.22 20.08 17.13
C ALA A 346 -20.37 20.72 16.04
N VAL A 347 -19.55 19.91 15.34
CA VAL A 347 -18.68 20.38 14.26
C VAL A 347 -19.35 20.14 12.91
N VAL A 348 -19.44 21.18 12.08
CA VAL A 348 -19.98 21.08 10.72
C VAL A 348 -18.91 21.56 9.73
N GLY A 349 -18.38 20.65 8.91
CA GLY A 349 -17.17 20.91 8.11
C GLY A 349 -17.28 21.96 6.99
N TYR A 350 -18.49 22.39 6.62
CA TYR A 350 -18.71 23.48 5.65
C TYR A 350 -19.15 24.79 6.32
N ASP A 351 -19.26 24.82 7.65
CA ASP A 351 -19.58 26.05 8.35
C ASP A 351 -18.42 27.04 8.19
N THR A 352 -18.76 28.27 7.79
CA THR A 352 -17.79 29.33 7.50
C THR A 352 -17.44 30.15 8.73
N ASP A 353 -18.13 29.92 9.85
CA ASP A 353 -17.78 30.56 11.10
C ASP A 353 -16.41 30.06 11.56
N SER A 354 -15.51 31.01 11.80
CA SER A 354 -14.15 30.69 12.22
C SER A 354 -14.19 29.91 13.53
N CYS A 355 -13.56 28.73 13.56
CA CYS A 355 -13.15 28.12 14.82
C CYS A 355 -12.34 29.17 15.59
N LEU A 356 -12.96 29.78 16.60
CA LEU A 356 -12.26 30.67 17.53
C LEU A 356 -11.31 29.77 18.31
N GLY A 357 -10.09 29.62 17.79
CA GLY A 357 -9.01 29.00 18.53
C GLY A 357 -8.99 29.62 19.92
N GLN A 358 -9.02 28.77 20.96
CA GLN A 358 -8.80 29.21 22.33
C GLN A 358 -7.41 29.85 22.38
N TYR A 359 -7.35 31.17 22.15
CA TYR A 359 -6.23 31.99 22.55
C TYR A 359 -6.46 32.32 24.02
N ASP A 360 -6.02 31.43 24.89
CA ASP A 360 -5.73 31.78 26.26
C ASP A 360 -4.22 31.70 26.53
N LYS A 361 -3.80 32.68 27.33
CA LYS A 361 -2.44 33.20 27.53
C LYS A 361 -1.45 32.26 28.20
#